data_AF-K9MYT2-F1
#
_entry.id   AF-K9MYT2-F1
#
_cell.length_a   1.000
_cell.length_b   1.000
_cell.length_c   1.000
_cell.angle_alpha   90.00
_cell.angle_beta   90.00
_cell.angle_gamma   90.00
#
_symmetry.space_group_name_H-M   'P 1'
#
loop_
_entity.id
_entity.type
_entity.pdbx_description
1 polymer ?
#
loop_
_entity_poly.entity_id
_entity_poly.type
_entity_poly.pdbx_seq_one_letter_code
_entity_poly.pdbx_strand_id
1 'polypeptide(L)'
;LEDVPGFGRVHFDCNSWVYPSRRYKKDRIFFANHTCLPIDTPDSLRKYREEELLNLRGDGTGERKEWDRIYDYDVYNDLCDPNGGPNLVRPILGGSDQYPYPRRGRTG
;
A
#
# COMPACT_ATOMS: atom_id res chain seq x y z
N LEU A 1 -14.68 1.31 21.60
CA LEU A 1 -14.67 0.76 22.97
C LEU A 1 -15.08 1.89 23.90
N GLU A 2 -16.00 1.62 24.79
CA GLU A 2 -16.47 2.60 25.79
C GLU A 2 -15.86 2.26 27.16
N ASP A 3 -15.80 3.25 28.06
CA ASP A 3 -15.37 3.13 29.46
C ASP A 3 -13.99 2.47 29.71
N VAL A 4 -13.01 2.76 28.84
CA VAL A 4 -11.63 2.28 29.00
C VAL A 4 -10.93 3.03 30.14
N PRO A 5 -10.41 2.35 31.18
CA PRO A 5 -9.74 3.00 32.31
C PRO A 5 -8.59 3.92 31.85
N GLY A 6 -8.64 5.20 32.22
CA GLY A 6 -7.63 6.20 31.86
C GLY A 6 -7.76 6.81 30.46
N PHE A 7 -8.64 6.29 29.60
CA PHE A 7 -8.81 6.74 28.21
C PHE A 7 -10.25 7.11 27.85
N GLY A 8 -11.24 6.65 28.63
CA GLY A 8 -12.65 6.85 28.31
C GLY A 8 -13.04 6.10 27.04
N ARG A 9 -13.43 6.84 26.00
CA ARG A 9 -13.83 6.25 24.71
C ARG A 9 -12.62 6.08 23.78
N VAL A 10 -12.42 4.85 23.29
CA VAL A 10 -11.39 4.52 22.29
C VAL A 10 -12.06 4.14 20.96
N HIS A 11 -11.74 4.87 19.90
CA HIS A 11 -12.36 4.72 18.58
C HIS A 11 -11.38 4.18 17.54
N PHE A 12 -11.86 3.35 16.61
CA PHE A 12 -11.07 2.76 15.53
C PHE A 12 -11.72 3.08 14.19
N ASP A 13 -11.09 3.99 13.44
CA ASP A 13 -11.55 4.43 12.13
C ASP A 13 -11.02 3.49 11.02
N CYS A 14 -11.62 2.31 10.88
CA CYS A 14 -11.06 1.25 10.04
C CYS A 14 -11.22 1.46 8.53
N ASN A 15 -12.44 1.79 8.07
CA ASN A 15 -12.80 2.08 6.67
C ASN A 15 -12.05 1.26 5.60
N SER A 16 -11.99 -0.07 5.77
CA SER A 16 -11.21 -0.94 4.90
C SER A 16 -11.86 -2.30 4.70
N TRP A 17 -11.79 -2.82 3.48
CA TRP A 17 -12.27 -4.17 3.14
C TRP A 17 -11.44 -5.24 3.84
N VAL A 18 -12.09 -6.27 4.40
CA VAL A 18 -11.44 -7.42 5.04
C VAL A 18 -11.84 -8.69 4.28
N TYR A 19 -10.89 -9.25 3.54
CA TYR A 19 -11.06 -10.50 2.79
C TYR A 19 -10.85 -11.73 3.71
N PRO A 20 -11.21 -12.95 3.26
CA PRO A 20 -10.94 -14.17 4.01
C PRO A 20 -9.45 -14.29 4.40
N SER A 21 -9.16 -14.66 5.65
CA SER A 21 -7.80 -14.67 6.22
C SER A 21 -6.77 -15.42 5.37
N ARG A 22 -7.18 -16.50 4.70
CA ARG A 22 -6.35 -17.27 3.75
C ARG A 22 -5.76 -16.47 2.57
N ARG A 23 -6.29 -15.27 2.29
CA ARG A 23 -5.78 -14.36 1.25
C ARG A 23 -4.62 -13.51 1.73
N TYR A 24 -4.38 -13.44 3.04
CA TYR A 24 -3.36 -12.59 3.64
C TYR A 24 -2.17 -13.39 4.14
N LYS A 25 -0.96 -12.85 3.95
CA LYS A 25 0.27 -13.40 4.55
C LYS A 25 0.39 -13.05 6.05
N LYS A 26 -0.24 -11.95 6.47
CA LYS A 26 -0.31 -11.48 7.85
C LYS A 26 -1.72 -10.99 8.17
N ASP A 27 -2.11 -11.08 9.44
CA ASP A 27 -3.41 -10.62 9.89
C ASP A 27 -3.58 -9.11 9.70
N ARG A 28 -4.84 -8.70 9.56
CA ARG A 28 -5.21 -7.29 9.45
C ARG A 28 -5.12 -6.62 10.81
N ILE A 29 -4.40 -5.50 10.86
CA ILE A 29 -4.30 -4.64 12.04
C ILE A 29 -4.98 -3.30 11.81
N PHE A 30 -5.58 -2.76 12.87
CA PHE A 30 -6.18 -1.43 12.90
C PHE A 30 -5.75 -0.71 14.18
N PHE A 31 -5.45 0.58 14.07
CA PHE A 31 -5.05 1.42 15.20
C PHE A 31 -6.22 2.28 15.67
N ALA A 32 -6.21 2.65 16.94
CA ALA A 32 -7.14 3.64 17.45
C ALA A 32 -6.85 5.02 16.82
N ASN A 33 -7.82 5.91 16.79
CA ASN A 33 -7.74 7.21 16.10
C ASN A 33 -6.88 8.28 16.80
N HIS A 34 -5.93 7.86 17.64
CA HIS A 34 -4.96 8.73 18.27
C HIS A 34 -3.83 9.07 17.31
N THR A 35 -3.52 10.35 17.16
CA THR A 35 -2.43 10.83 16.30
C THR A 35 -1.14 10.94 17.09
N CYS A 36 -0.05 10.41 16.54
CA CYS A 36 1.28 10.51 17.14
C CYS A 36 2.38 10.51 16.07
N LEU A 37 3.45 11.26 16.32
CA LEU A 37 4.67 11.20 15.52
C LEU A 37 5.36 9.83 15.73
N PRO A 38 6.26 9.42 14.83
CA PRO A 38 7.02 8.18 15.02
C PRO A 38 7.79 8.14 16.35
N ILE A 39 8.33 9.26 16.80
CA ILE A 39 9.06 9.35 18.07
C ILE A 39 8.16 9.14 19.29
N ASP A 40 6.91 9.63 19.21
CA ASP A 40 5.90 9.58 20.27
C ASP A 40 5.05 8.31 20.22
N THR A 41 5.31 7.39 19.28
CA THR A 41 4.58 6.13 19.19
C THR A 41 4.86 5.29 20.45
N PRO A 42 3.84 4.83 21.20
CA PRO A 42 4.04 3.99 22.37
C PRO A 42 4.91 2.78 22.05
N ASP A 43 5.84 2.42 22.94
CA ASP A 43 6.83 1.36 22.69
C ASP A 43 6.17 0.01 22.35
N SER A 44 5.03 -0.29 22.98
CA SER A 44 4.23 -1.49 22.69
C SER A 44 3.66 -1.54 21.27
N LEU A 45 3.52 -0.39 20.59
CA LEU A 45 2.95 -0.27 19.26
C LEU A 45 3.99 -0.05 18.15
N ARG A 46 5.25 0.27 18.49
CA ARG A 46 6.30 0.57 17.49
C ARG A 46 6.50 -0.56 16.49
N LYS A 47 6.65 -1.80 16.98
CA LYS A 47 6.81 -2.99 16.13
C LYS A 47 5.65 -3.16 15.14
N TYR A 48 4.42 -3.01 15.62
CA TYR A 48 3.22 -3.15 14.79
C TYR A 48 3.12 -2.06 13.72
N ARG A 49 3.48 -0.82 14.07
CA ARG A 49 3.54 0.30 13.13
C ARG A 49 4.55 0.03 12.02
N GLU A 50 5.75 -0.42 12.37
CA GLU A 50 6.82 -0.74 11.42
C GLU A 50 6.45 -1.92 10.51
N GLU A 51 5.91 -3.00 11.08
CA GLU A 51 5.52 -4.17 10.31
C GLU A 51 4.40 -3.87 9.32
N GLU A 52 3.39 -3.06 9.70
CA GLU A 52 2.34 -2.68 8.76
C GLU A 52 2.87 -1.82 7.61
N LEU A 53 3.82 -0.92 7.88
CA LEU A 53 4.49 -0.15 6.81
C LEU A 53 5.28 -1.06 5.85
N LEU A 54 5.96 -2.10 6.38
CA LEU A 54 6.66 -3.08 5.54
C LEU A 54 5.67 -3.90 4.70
N ASN A 55 4.56 -4.34 5.28
CA ASN A 55 3.51 -5.05 4.55
C ASN A 55 2.94 -4.21 3.40
N LEU A 56 2.74 -2.91 3.63
CA LEU A 56 2.23 -1.97 2.62
C LEU A 56 3.22 -1.70 1.49
N ARG A 57 4.53 -1.83 1.71
CA ARG A 57 5.55 -1.67 0.65
C ARG A 57 5.68 -2.91 -0.23
N GLY A 58 5.49 -4.10 0.34
CA GLY A 58 5.74 -5.36 -0.36
C GLY A 58 7.22 -5.58 -0.66
N ASP A 59 7.51 -6.41 -1.67
CA ASP A 59 8.87 -6.85 -2.04
C ASP A 59 9.30 -6.41 -3.46
N GLY A 60 8.47 -5.63 -4.16
CA GLY A 60 8.74 -5.14 -5.52
C GLY A 60 8.53 -6.18 -6.62
N THR A 61 7.99 -7.36 -6.31
CA THR A 61 7.84 -8.47 -7.27
C THR A 61 6.40 -8.95 -7.37
N GLY A 62 6.09 -9.74 -8.41
CA GLY A 62 4.79 -10.42 -8.59
C GLY A 62 3.65 -9.52 -9.07
N GLU A 63 2.60 -10.16 -9.59
CA GLU A 63 1.37 -9.48 -10.04
C GLU A 63 0.52 -9.02 -8.83
N ARG A 64 -0.04 -7.80 -8.88
CA ARG A 64 -0.97 -7.31 -7.85
C ARG A 64 -2.32 -7.97 -7.97
N LYS A 65 -2.88 -8.39 -6.84
CA LYS A 65 -4.22 -8.98 -6.73
C LYS A 65 -5.20 -8.00 -6.09
N GLU A 66 -6.49 -8.22 -6.32
CA GLU A 66 -7.58 -7.35 -5.87
C GLU A 66 -7.56 -7.04 -4.36
N TRP A 67 -7.14 -8.03 -3.55
CA TRP A 67 -7.05 -7.90 -2.09
C TRP A 67 -5.69 -7.40 -1.60
N ASP A 68 -4.71 -7.19 -2.49
CA ASP A 68 -3.39 -6.68 -2.11
C ASP A 68 -3.50 -5.22 -1.69
N ARG A 69 -2.75 -4.87 -0.65
CA ARG A 69 -2.57 -3.49 -0.16
C ARG A 69 -1.12 -3.04 -0.34
N ILE A 70 -0.47 -3.54 -1.39
CA ILE A 70 0.93 -3.27 -1.70
C ILE A 70 1.01 -2.06 -2.60
N TYR A 71 1.74 -1.05 -2.16
CA TYR A 71 1.96 0.22 -2.84
C TYR A 71 3.42 0.34 -3.21
N ASP A 72 3.67 0.41 -4.52
CA ASP A 72 5.01 0.51 -5.08
C ASP A 72 4.95 1.27 -6.41
N TYR A 73 6.11 1.59 -6.97
CA TYR A 73 6.27 2.44 -8.13
C TYR A 73 6.65 1.66 -9.39
N ASP A 74 6.20 2.15 -10.53
CA ASP A 74 6.63 1.68 -11.84
C ASP A 74 6.55 2.82 -12.87
N VAL A 75 7.12 2.62 -14.04
CA VAL A 75 7.07 3.55 -15.18
C VAL A 75 5.79 3.34 -16.00
N TYR A 76 5.52 4.26 -16.93
CA TYR A 76 4.41 4.09 -17.89
C TYR A 76 4.89 3.26 -19.08
N ASN A 77 4.95 1.95 -18.87
CA ASN A 77 5.20 0.92 -19.87
C ASN A 77 3.92 0.16 -20.27
N ASP A 78 2.78 0.57 -19.74
CA ASP A 78 1.47 -0.08 -19.80
C ASP A 78 0.48 0.61 -20.75
N LEU A 79 0.91 1.66 -21.45
CA LEU A 79 0.11 2.39 -22.43
C LEU A 79 0.18 1.80 -23.85
N CYS A 80 1.18 0.95 -24.10
CA CYS A 80 1.44 0.34 -25.40
C CYS A 80 0.53 -0.87 -25.62
N ASP A 81 -0.11 -0.97 -26.78
CA ASP A 81 -0.82 -2.19 -27.21
C ASP A 81 -0.27 -2.68 -28.55
N PRO A 82 0.79 -3.52 -28.54
CA PRO A 82 1.36 -4.08 -29.77
C PRO A 82 0.42 -5.00 -30.52
N ASN A 83 -0.52 -5.66 -29.82
CA ASN A 83 -1.45 -6.62 -30.41
C ASN A 83 -2.55 -5.92 -31.20
N GLY A 84 -2.94 -4.71 -30.79
CA GLY A 84 -3.86 -3.85 -31.51
C GLY A 84 -3.27 -3.19 -32.77
N GLY A 85 -1.99 -3.42 -33.06
CA GLY A 85 -1.32 -3.02 -34.30
C GLY A 85 -0.29 -1.90 -34.13
N PRO A 86 0.46 -1.58 -35.20
CA PRO A 86 1.65 -0.72 -35.12
C PRO A 86 1.34 0.72 -34.66
N ASN A 87 0.14 1.23 -34.96
CA ASN A 87 -0.28 2.58 -34.58
C ASN A 87 -0.58 2.73 -33.07
N LEU A 88 -0.62 1.62 -32.31
CA LEU A 88 -0.87 1.59 -30.87
C LEU A 88 0.41 1.34 -30.05
N VAL A 89 1.56 1.26 -30.71
CA VAL A 89 2.86 1.20 -30.03
C VAL A 89 3.19 2.57 -29.42
N ARG A 90 3.60 2.58 -28.16
CA ARG A 90 3.99 3.79 -27.41
C ARG A 90 5.36 3.60 -26.78
N PRO A 91 6.19 4.66 -26.70
CA PRO A 91 7.43 4.61 -25.94
C PRO A 91 7.13 4.49 -24.44
N ILE A 92 8.08 3.94 -23.68
CA ILE A 92 8.01 3.92 -22.22
C ILE A 92 8.27 5.34 -21.70
N LEU A 93 7.41 5.84 -20.79
CA LEU A 93 7.59 7.15 -20.16
C LEU A 93 8.08 6.99 -18.72
N GLY A 94 9.24 7.59 -18.43
CA GLY A 94 9.93 7.51 -17.15
C GLY A 94 11.15 6.58 -17.16
N GLY A 95 12.14 6.87 -16.32
CA GLY A 95 13.34 6.04 -16.17
C GLY A 95 14.44 6.30 -17.19
N SER A 96 14.27 7.28 -18.09
CA SER A 96 15.29 7.76 -19.02
C SER A 96 15.31 9.29 -19.07
N ASP A 97 16.44 9.87 -19.45
CA ASP A 97 16.57 11.31 -19.69
C ASP A 97 15.85 11.77 -20.96
N GLN A 98 15.63 10.86 -21.91
CA GLN A 98 14.92 11.14 -23.15
C GLN A 98 13.40 11.30 -22.93
N TYR A 99 12.84 10.49 -22.02
CA TYR A 99 11.42 10.52 -21.67
C TYR A 99 11.26 10.58 -20.14
N PRO A 100 11.63 11.71 -19.49
CA PRO A 100 11.46 11.85 -18.05
C PRO A 100 9.97 11.95 -17.72
N TYR A 101 9.52 11.20 -16.71
CA TYR A 101 8.11 11.17 -16.32
C TYR A 101 7.93 10.72 -14.86
N PRO A 102 6.88 11.21 -14.16
CA PRO A 102 6.49 10.68 -12.86
C PRO A 102 6.24 9.17 -12.89
N ARG A 103 6.37 8.52 -11.73
CA ARG A 103 6.02 7.10 -11.56
C ARG A 103 4.52 6.93 -11.34
N ARG A 104 4.02 5.75 -11.65
CA ARG A 104 2.65 5.29 -11.38
C ARG A 104 2.66 4.15 -10.35
N GLY A 105 1.48 3.75 -9.89
CA GLY A 105 1.33 2.59 -9.01
C GLY A 105 1.65 1.28 -9.75
N ARG A 106 2.57 0.48 -9.21
CA ARG A 106 2.98 -0.82 -9.76
C ARG A 106 1.80 -1.81 -9.79
N THR A 107 1.65 -2.54 -10.89
CA THR A 107 0.54 -3.49 -11.12
C THR A 107 1.01 -4.95 -11.26
N GLY A 108 2.24 -5.20 -11.67
CA GLY A 108 2.75 -6.56 -11.82
C GLY A 108 3.96 -6.68 -12.71
#